data_AF-A0A970H0D8-F1
#
_entry.id   AF-A0A970H0D8-F1
#
_cell.length_a   1.000
_cell.length_b   1.000
_cell.length_c   1.000
_cell.angle_alpha   90.00
_cell.angle_beta   90.00
_cell.angle_gamma   90.00
#
_symmetry.space_group_name_H-M   'P 1'
#
loop_
_entity.id
_entity.type
_entity.pdbx_description
1 polymer ?
#
loop_
_entity_poly.entity_id
_entity_poly.type
_entity_poly.pdbx_seq_one_letter_code
_entity_poly.pdbx_strand_id
1 'polypeptide(L)'
;MQEAVARGNLLAGVRRLGVAVSGGADSVALLYLLLPLCRQTNITPVILNFDHGLRGAASAADSAFVRQLADKHGLACHSATGQVKTGRGLSLEMAAREARLDFYFDSARAAAL
;
A
#
# COMPACT_ATOMS: atom_id res chain seq x y z
N MET A 1 -17.46 -5.55 -4.55
CA MET A 1 -16.06 -5.31 -4.95
C MET A 1 -15.73 -5.89 -6.33
N GLN A 2 -15.88 -7.20 -6.56
CA GLN A 2 -15.63 -7.80 -7.89
C GLN A 2 -16.43 -7.12 -9.00
N GLU A 3 -17.70 -6.80 -8.75
CA GLU A 3 -18.53 -6.07 -9.70
C GLU A 3 -18.01 -4.66 -10.00
N ALA A 4 -17.50 -3.93 -9.00
CA ALA A 4 -16.92 -2.60 -9.20
C ALA A 4 -15.62 -2.68 -10.03
N VAL A 5 -14.78 -3.68 -9.77
CA VAL A 5 -13.56 -3.93 -10.55
C VAL A 5 -13.89 -4.28 -11.99
N ALA A 6 -14.88 -5.16 -12.20
CA ALA A 6 -15.32 -5.60 -13.52
C ALA A 6 -15.96 -4.46 -14.32
N ARG A 7 -16.89 -3.69 -13.72
CA ARG A 7 -17.54 -2.54 -14.36
C ARG A 7 -16.54 -1.48 -14.80
N GLY A 8 -15.48 -1.26 -14.02
CA GLY A 8 -14.44 -0.29 -14.35
C GLY A 8 -13.29 -0.83 -15.20
N ASN A 9 -13.30 -2.12 -15.55
CA ASN A 9 -12.19 -2.81 -16.22
C ASN A 9 -10.82 -2.56 -15.55
N LEU A 10 -10.80 -2.38 -14.22
CA LEU A 10 -9.67 -1.75 -13.51
C LEU A 10 -8.40 -2.60 -13.46
N LEU A 11 -8.52 -3.92 -13.68
CA LEU A 11 -7.40 -4.87 -13.58
C LEU A 11 -7.08 -5.58 -14.91
N ALA A 12 -7.69 -5.16 -16.02
CA ALA A 12 -7.39 -5.76 -17.31
C ALA A 12 -5.95 -5.44 -17.74
N GLY A 13 -5.21 -6.48 -18.15
CA GLY A 13 -3.81 -6.37 -18.57
C GLY A 13 -2.81 -6.20 -17.42
N VAL A 14 -3.28 -6.07 -16.18
CA VAL A 14 -2.43 -5.98 -14.99
C VAL A 14 -1.82 -7.35 -14.71
N ARG A 15 -0.51 -7.40 -14.46
CA ARG A 15 0.21 -8.63 -14.06
C ARG A 15 0.75 -8.56 -12.64
N ARG A 16 1.03 -7.35 -12.15
CA ARG A 16 1.47 -7.06 -10.79
C ARG A 16 0.65 -5.91 -10.26
N LEU A 17 0.32 -5.92 -8.97
CA LEU A 17 -0.54 -4.90 -8.37
C LEU A 17 0.05 -4.41 -7.06
N GLY A 18 0.40 -3.12 -7.00
CA GLY A 18 0.75 -2.45 -5.77
C GLY A 18 -0.48 -2.19 -4.91
N VAL A 19 -0.50 -2.72 -3.69
CA VAL A 19 -1.58 -2.50 -2.72
C VAL A 19 -1.03 -1.66 -1.57
N ALA A 20 -1.54 -0.44 -1.43
CA ALA A 20 -1.20 0.43 -0.31
C ALA A 20 -1.83 -0.10 1.00
N VAL A 21 -1.01 -0.56 1.94
CA VAL A 21 -1.46 -1.10 3.23
C VAL A 21 -0.79 -0.34 4.36
N SER A 22 -1.57 0.42 5.13
CA SER A 22 -1.07 1.24 6.25
C SER A 22 -1.12 0.54 7.61
N GLY A 23 -1.73 -0.64 7.69
CA GLY A 23 -2.02 -1.35 8.95
C GLY A 23 -3.41 -1.04 9.52
N GLY A 24 -4.08 0.01 9.03
CA GLY A 24 -5.47 0.32 9.39
C GLY A 24 -6.47 -0.68 8.81
N ALA A 25 -7.59 -0.86 9.51
CA ALA A 25 -8.63 -1.84 9.19
C ALA A 25 -9.09 -1.80 7.73
N ASP A 26 -9.32 -0.61 7.16
CA ASP A 26 -9.78 -0.46 5.78
C ASP A 26 -8.76 -0.98 4.76
N SER A 27 -7.49 -0.64 4.96
CA SER A 27 -6.41 -1.06 4.06
C SER A 27 -6.14 -2.57 4.13
N VAL A 28 -6.29 -3.14 5.33
CA VAL A 28 -6.19 -4.58 5.57
C VAL A 28 -7.37 -5.30 4.92
N ALA A 29 -8.59 -4.80 5.12
CA ALA A 29 -9.79 -5.35 4.50
C ALA A 29 -9.68 -5.32 2.97
N LEU A 30 -9.20 -4.21 2.39
CA LEU A 30 -8.96 -4.09 0.96
C LEU A 30 -7.98 -5.16 0.46
N LEU A 31 -6.85 -5.39 1.15
CA LEU A 31 -5.91 -6.45 0.80
C LEU A 31 -6.62 -7.82 0.78
N TYR A 32 -7.33 -8.17 1.85
CA TYR A 32 -8.03 -9.46 1.93
C TYR A 32 -9.08 -9.65 0.84
N LEU A 33 -9.76 -8.57 0.43
CA LEU A 33 -10.73 -8.63 -0.68
C LEU A 33 -10.05 -8.74 -2.05
N LEU A 34 -8.84 -8.19 -2.23
CA LEU A 34 -8.07 -8.29 -3.47
C LEU A 34 -7.39 -9.64 -3.65
N LEU A 35 -6.97 -10.32 -2.58
CA LEU A 35 -6.20 -11.57 -2.68
C LEU A 35 -6.90 -12.67 -3.49
N PRO A 36 -8.20 -13.01 -3.26
CA PRO A 36 -8.88 -14.00 -4.07
C PRO A 36 -8.97 -13.60 -5.53
N LEU A 37 -9.22 -12.31 -5.80
CA LEU A 37 -9.30 -11.78 -7.15
C LEU A 37 -7.96 -11.89 -7.88
N CYS A 38 -6.87 -11.49 -7.24
CA CYS A 38 -5.53 -11.59 -7.80
C CYS A 38 -5.15 -13.05 -8.13
N ARG A 39 -5.53 -14.00 -7.26
CA ARG A 39 -5.33 -15.44 -7.52
C ARG A 39 -6.12 -15.91 -8.74
N GLN A 40 -7.38 -15.50 -8.88
CA GLN A 40 -8.24 -15.88 -10.00
C GLN A 40 -7.76 -15.30 -11.34
N THR A 41 -7.15 -14.12 -11.32
CA THR A 41 -6.68 -13.41 -12.53
C THR A 41 -5.19 -13.51 -12.76
N ASN A 42 -4.47 -14.33 -11.97
CA ASN A 42 -3.02 -14.51 -12.03
C ASN A 42 -2.22 -13.19 -11.91
N ILE A 43 -2.72 -12.26 -11.10
CA ILE A 43 -2.04 -11.01 -10.73
C ILE A 43 -1.18 -11.28 -9.50
N THR A 44 0.05 -10.78 -9.50
CA THR A 44 0.95 -10.83 -8.34
C THR A 44 0.80 -9.56 -7.49
N PRO A 45 0.14 -9.60 -6.32
CA PRO A 45 0.05 -8.45 -5.46
C PRO A 45 1.38 -8.19 -4.72
N VAL A 46 1.70 -6.91 -4.53
CA VAL A 46 2.86 -6.42 -3.78
C VAL A 46 2.36 -5.40 -2.77
N ILE A 47 2.69 -5.57 -1.50
CA ILE A 47 2.31 -4.63 -0.44
C ILE A 47 3.24 -3.41 -0.49
N LEU A 48 2.65 -2.23 -0.45
CA LEU A 48 3.33 -0.95 -0.30
C LEU A 48 2.93 -0.34 1.04
N ASN A 49 3.87 -0.21 1.97
CA ASN A 49 3.63 0.38 3.29
C ASN A 49 4.52 1.61 3.51
N PHE A 50 3.91 2.75 3.85
CA PHE A 50 4.65 3.97 4.15
C PHE A 50 4.31 4.48 5.55
N ASP A 51 5.33 4.52 6.41
CA ASP A 51 5.22 5.08 7.75
C ASP A 51 5.70 6.53 7.79
N HIS A 52 4.76 7.45 8.00
CA HIS A 52 5.05 8.89 8.16
C HIS A 52 5.67 9.27 9.52
N GLY A 53 5.77 8.34 10.48
CA GLY A 53 6.37 8.54 11.80
C GLY A 53 5.57 9.44 12.77
N LEU A 54 4.41 9.96 12.37
CA LEU A 54 3.64 10.95 13.13
C LEU A 54 3.11 10.44 14.49
N ARG A 55 2.98 9.12 14.66
CA ARG A 55 2.46 8.50 15.90
C ARG A 55 3.52 7.72 16.69
N GLY A 56 4.80 7.90 16.38
CA GLY A 56 5.90 7.22 17.08
C GLY A 56 5.72 5.70 17.12
N ALA A 57 5.76 5.12 18.32
CA ALA A 57 5.71 3.67 18.54
C ALA A 57 4.47 2.98 17.94
N ALA A 58 3.31 3.65 17.90
CA ALA A 58 2.10 3.08 17.31
C ALA A 58 2.26 2.89 15.78
N SER A 59 2.91 3.85 15.11
CA SER A 59 3.19 3.78 13.67
C SER A 59 4.17 2.65 13.33
N ALA A 60 5.18 2.45 14.20
CA ALA A 60 6.12 1.35 14.06
C ALA A 60 5.45 -0.02 14.25
N ALA A 61 4.53 -0.13 15.21
CA ALA A 61 3.75 -1.35 15.43
C ALA A 61 2.85 -1.67 14.23
N ASP A 62 2.17 -0.67 13.66
CA ASP A 62 1.36 -0.83 12.44
C ASP A 62 2.23 -1.38 11.29
N SER A 63 3.41 -0.81 11.08
CA SER A 63 4.32 -1.25 10.02
C SER A 63 4.87 -2.66 10.24
N ALA A 64 5.17 -3.02 11.49
CA ALA A 64 5.59 -4.38 11.84
C ALA A 64 4.46 -5.39 11.58
N PHE A 65 3.22 -5.03 11.92
CA PHE A 65 2.03 -5.83 11.62
C PHE A 65 1.85 -6.03 10.11
N VAL A 66 2.03 -4.99 9.29
CA VAL A 66 1.92 -5.11 7.82
C VAL A 66 3.00 -6.05 7.24
N ARG A 67 4.23 -6.02 7.77
CA ARG A 67 5.28 -6.97 7.36
C ARG A 67 4.89 -8.41 7.70
N GLN A 68 4.41 -8.66 8.92
CA GLN A 68 3.91 -9.99 9.31
C GLN A 68 2.73 -10.46 8.44
N LEU A 69 1.85 -9.53 8.05
CA LEU A 69 0.75 -9.82 7.14
C LEU A 69 1.26 -10.23 5.75
N ALA A 70 2.29 -9.57 5.24
CA ALA A 70 2.93 -9.95 3.98
C ALA A 70 3.54 -11.35 4.06
N ASP A 71 4.31 -11.64 5.11
CA ASP A 71 4.94 -12.94 5.34
C ASP A 71 3.89 -14.05 5.42
N LYS A 72 2.81 -13.82 6.19
CA LYS A 72 1.69 -14.77 6.34
C LYS A 72 1.06 -15.18 5.01
N HIS A 73 1.00 -14.26 4.04
CA HIS A 73 0.39 -14.49 2.74
C HIS A 73 1.42 -14.77 1.63
N GLY A 74 2.71 -14.84 1.96
CA GLY A 74 3.80 -15.05 1.00
C GLY A 74 3.95 -13.91 -0.02
N LEU A 75 3.70 -12.67 0.40
CA LEU A 75 3.69 -11.49 -0.47
C LEU A 75 4.97 -10.68 -0.35
N ALA A 76 5.44 -10.11 -1.45
CA ALA A 76 6.47 -9.08 -1.40
C ALA A 76 5.95 -7.83 -0.67
N CYS A 77 6.77 -7.23 0.18
CA CYS A 77 6.45 -6.03 0.93
C CYS A 77 7.55 -4.99 0.74
N HIS A 78 7.20 -3.87 0.12
CA HIS A 78 8.04 -2.69 0.06
C HIS A 78 7.59 -1.77 1.19
N SER A 79 8.51 -1.42 2.08
CA SER A 79 8.21 -0.53 3.20
C SER A 79 9.25 0.56 3.35
N ALA A 80 8.80 1.78 3.60
CA ALA A 80 9.67 2.90 3.94
C ALA A 80 9.10 3.69 5.12
N THR A 81 9.99 4.39 5.82
CA THR A 81 9.64 5.37 6.84
C THR A 81 10.15 6.73 6.37
N GLY A 82 9.31 7.75 6.45
CA GLY A 82 9.68 9.11 6.07
C GLY A 82 9.15 10.13 7.07
N GLN A 83 10.03 10.97 7.60
CA GLN A 83 9.60 12.11 8.40
C GLN A 83 8.98 13.16 7.49
N VAL A 84 7.71 13.44 7.71
CA VAL A 84 6.98 14.48 6.99
C VAL A 84 7.36 15.83 7.58
N LYS A 85 8.13 16.63 6.83
CA LYS A 85 8.44 18.00 7.20
C LYS A 85 7.40 18.93 6.59
N THR A 86 6.78 19.77 7.41
CA THR A 86 5.89 20.83 6.93
C THR A 86 6.70 22.05 6.52
N GLY A 87 6.37 22.65 5.38
CA GLY A 87 7.01 23.87 4.88
C GLY A 87 6.13 24.54 3.82
N ARG A 88 6.25 25.87 3.68
CA ARG A 88 5.55 26.68 2.66
C ARG A 88 4.01 26.54 2.63
N GLY A 89 3.34 26.64 3.78
CA GLY A 89 1.87 26.70 3.83
C GLY A 89 1.15 25.38 3.54
N LEU A 90 1.87 24.28 3.35
CA LEU A 90 1.30 22.94 3.24
C LEU A 90 0.87 22.41 4.61
N SER A 91 -0.33 21.84 4.68
CA SER A 91 -0.77 21.12 5.88
C SER A 91 0.06 19.85 6.06
N LEU A 92 0.14 19.37 7.31
CA LEU A 92 0.80 18.11 7.63
C LEU A 92 0.22 16.93 6.82
N GLU A 93 -1.09 16.94 6.61
CA GLU A 93 -1.79 15.91 5.83
C GLU A 93 -1.38 15.92 4.36
N MET A 94 -1.27 17.11 3.75
CA MET A 94 -0.85 17.24 2.35
C MET A 94 0.60 16.78 2.17
N ALA A 95 1.51 17.22 3.04
CA ALA A 95 2.90 16.80 2.99
C ALA A 95 3.05 15.27 3.21
N ALA A 96 2.25 14.69 4.11
CA ALA A 96 2.24 13.24 4.34
C ALA A 96 1.69 12.47 3.14
N ARG A 97 0.68 13.03 2.46
CA ARG A 97 0.11 12.47 1.24
C ARG A 97 1.12 12.48 0.10
N GLU A 98 1.83 13.58 -0.10
CA GLU A 98 2.88 13.69 -1.14
C GLU A 98 4.00 12.67 -0.92
N ALA A 99 4.59 12.64 0.28
CA ALA A 99 5.65 11.68 0.61
C ALA A 99 5.21 10.22 0.40
N ARG A 100 3.95 9.91 0.73
CA ARG A 100 3.36 8.59 0.51
C ARG A 100 3.21 8.27 -0.98
N LEU A 101 2.74 9.21 -1.79
CA LEU A 101 2.58 9.01 -3.23
C LEU A 101 3.93 8.85 -3.93
N ASP A 102 4.92 9.65 -3.56
CA ASP A 102 6.28 9.54 -4.09
C ASP A 102 6.85 8.14 -3.84
N PHE A 103 6.75 7.65 -2.60
CA PHE A 103 7.14 6.29 -2.26
C PHE A 103 6.39 5.22 -3.08
N TYR A 104 5.09 5.40 -3.32
CA TYR A 104 4.32 4.46 -4.14
C TYR A 104 4.80 4.43 -5.59
N PHE A 105 5.06 5.60 -6.18
CA PHE A 105 5.57 5.68 -7.55
C PHE A 105 6.99 5.14 -7.68
N ASP A 106 7.86 5.41 -6.71
CA ASP A 106 9.21 4.83 -6.66
C ASP A 106 9.17 3.31 -6.55
N SER A 107 8.33 2.80 -5.64
CA SER A 107 8.15 1.36 -5.45
C SER A 107 7.56 0.69 -6.68
N ALA A 108 6.60 1.34 -7.35
CA ALA A 108 6.01 0.83 -8.58
C ALA A 108 7.03 0.70 -9.71
N ARG A 109 7.88 1.71 -9.89
CA ARG A 109 8.99 1.65 -10.86
C ARG A 109 9.98 0.53 -10.53
N ALA A 110 10.40 0.42 -9.26
CA ALA A 110 11.39 -0.55 -8.82
C ALA A 110 10.88 -2.01 -8.92
N ALA A 111 9.59 -2.24 -8.66
CA ALA A 111 8.98 -3.57 -8.71
C ALA A 111 8.30 -3.90 -10.06
N ALA A 112 8.34 -2.99 -11.04
CA ALA A 112 7.63 -3.10 -12.31
C ALA A 112 6.14 -3.44 -12.12
N LEU A 113 5.47 -2.67 -11.26
CA LEU A 113 4.03 -2.77 -10.98
C LEU A 113 3.20 -2.19 -12.13
#